data_AF-A0A938UP36-F1
#
_entry.id   AF-A0A938UP36-F1
#
_cell.length_a   1.000
_cell.length_b   1.000
_cell.length_c   1.000
_cell.angle_alpha   90.00
_cell.angle_beta   90.00
_cell.angle_gamma   90.00
#
_symmetry.space_group_name_H-M   'P 1'
#
loop_
_entity.id
_entity.type
_entity.pdbx_description
1 polymer ?
#
loop_
_entity_poly.entity_id
_entity_poly.type
_entity_poly.pdbx_seq_one_letter_code
_entity_poly.pdbx_strand_id
1 'polypeptide(L)'
;FIHAIELDPEGWRPLVEADPQEAGGLLTPMLLYGTEEGWNELKENPALADRHQDFADAIDPCVIGIRDYWLPQRKAASTFRRETEKVGRNDPCPCGSGKKYKKCCGSGEKLH
;
A
#
# COMPACT_ATOMS: atom_id res chain seq x y z
N PHE A 1 5.99 -7.62 4.93
CA PHE A 1 4.55 -7.95 4.96
C PHE A 1 3.99 -7.82 6.36
N ILE A 2 4.49 -8.57 7.34
CA ILE A 2 3.99 -8.51 8.73
C ILE A 2 3.94 -7.08 9.28
N HIS A 3 5.03 -6.35 9.17
CA HIS A 3 5.05 -4.94 9.59
C HIS A 3 4.02 -4.05 8.86
N ALA A 4 3.70 -4.33 7.61
CA ALA A 4 2.68 -3.57 6.88
C ALA A 4 1.25 -3.87 7.38
N ILE A 5 1.00 -5.11 7.84
CA ILE A 5 -0.26 -5.51 8.48
C ILE A 5 -0.39 -4.81 9.83
N GLU A 6 0.70 -4.74 10.60
CA GLU A 6 0.74 -4.03 11.88
C GLU A 6 0.48 -2.52 11.74
N LEU A 7 0.95 -1.91 10.66
CA LEU A 7 0.77 -0.48 10.40
C LEU A 7 -0.69 -0.11 10.06
N ASP A 8 -1.46 -1.01 9.46
CA ASP A 8 -2.88 -0.77 9.10
C ASP A 8 -3.73 -2.06 9.24
N PRO A 9 -4.04 -2.51 10.48
CA PRO A 9 -4.74 -3.77 10.68
C PRO A 9 -6.12 -3.80 10.01
N GLU A 10 -6.83 -2.67 10.01
CA GLU A 10 -8.15 -2.53 9.42
C GLU A 10 -8.11 -2.64 7.89
N GLY A 11 -7.09 -2.07 7.26
CA GLY A 11 -6.88 -2.18 5.81
C GLY A 11 -6.55 -3.60 5.36
N TRP A 12 -5.87 -4.39 6.20
CA TRP A 12 -5.51 -5.77 5.87
C TRP A 12 -6.55 -6.81 6.28
N ARG A 13 -7.47 -6.48 7.20
CA ARG A 13 -8.51 -7.40 7.71
C ARG A 13 -9.22 -8.22 6.62
N PRO A 14 -9.67 -7.65 5.47
CA PRO A 14 -10.37 -8.42 4.44
C PRO A 14 -9.57 -9.59 3.87
N LEU A 15 -8.24 -9.48 3.83
CA LEU A 15 -7.37 -10.54 3.35
C LEU A 15 -6.98 -11.50 4.47
N VAL A 16 -6.78 -11.00 5.70
CA VAL A 16 -6.44 -11.82 6.88
C VAL A 16 -7.59 -12.74 7.29
N GLU A 17 -8.83 -12.26 7.21
CA GLU A 17 -10.03 -13.01 7.58
C GLU A 17 -10.69 -13.74 6.39
N ALA A 18 -10.10 -13.66 5.19
CA ALA A 18 -10.61 -14.39 4.03
C ALA A 18 -10.46 -15.91 4.20
N ASP A 19 -11.29 -16.66 3.46
CA ASP A 19 -11.23 -18.13 3.45
C ASP A 19 -9.80 -18.61 3.08
N PRO A 20 -9.15 -19.45 3.90
CA PRO A 20 -7.83 -20.03 3.61
C PRO A 20 -7.76 -20.83 2.31
N GLN A 21 -8.87 -21.40 1.84
CA GLN A 21 -8.95 -22.08 0.54
C GLN A 21 -9.06 -21.10 -0.64
N GLU A 22 -9.29 -19.81 -0.38
CA GLU A 22 -9.31 -18.74 -1.37
C GLU A 22 -8.18 -17.73 -1.11
N ALA A 23 -8.50 -16.48 -0.75
CA ALA A 23 -7.54 -15.41 -0.59
C ALA A 23 -6.77 -15.47 0.75
N GLY A 24 -7.34 -16.11 1.78
CA GLY A 24 -6.72 -16.19 3.11
C GLY A 24 -5.40 -16.98 3.12
N GLY A 25 -5.26 -17.95 2.21
CA GLY A 25 -4.04 -18.74 2.06
C GLY A 25 -2.86 -17.96 1.45
N LEU A 26 -3.11 -16.78 0.88
CA LEU A 26 -2.07 -15.96 0.25
C LEU A 26 -1.05 -15.42 1.25
N LEU A 27 -1.43 -15.27 2.54
CA LEU A 27 -0.55 -14.79 3.59
C LEU A 27 0.23 -15.91 4.28
N THR A 28 -0.07 -17.17 3.99
CA THR A 28 0.48 -18.32 4.73
C THR A 28 2.02 -18.31 4.77
N PRO A 29 2.77 -18.16 3.66
CA PRO A 29 4.24 -18.12 3.74
C PRO A 29 4.75 -16.91 4.54
N MET A 30 4.10 -15.75 4.41
CA MET A 30 4.51 -14.54 5.12
C MET A 30 4.31 -14.65 6.62
N LEU A 31 3.22 -15.30 7.07
CA LEU A 31 2.95 -15.52 8.49
C LEU A 31 3.88 -16.60 9.05
N LEU A 32 4.07 -17.69 8.32
CA LEU A 32 4.89 -18.83 8.72
C LEU A 32 6.37 -18.45 8.85
N TYR A 33 6.90 -17.63 7.94
CA TYR A 33 8.31 -17.21 7.96
C TYR A 33 8.55 -15.84 8.59
N GLY A 34 7.54 -14.98 8.64
CA GLY A 34 7.67 -13.59 9.05
C GLY A 34 7.31 -13.31 10.50
N THR A 35 6.83 -14.32 11.25
CA THR A 35 6.48 -14.20 12.67
C THR A 35 7.23 -15.24 13.49
N GLU A 36 7.48 -14.94 14.76
CA GLU A 36 8.11 -15.90 15.68
C GLU A 36 7.20 -17.11 15.95
N GLU A 37 5.90 -16.88 16.11
CA GLU A 37 4.89 -17.92 16.29
C GLU A 37 4.82 -18.88 15.09
N GLY A 38 4.70 -18.35 13.88
CA GLY A 38 4.68 -19.15 12.66
C GLY A 38 5.98 -19.91 12.42
N TRP A 39 7.13 -19.32 12.77
CA TRP A 39 8.42 -20.00 12.65
C TRP A 39 8.54 -21.15 13.64
N ASN A 40 8.03 -20.98 14.86
CA ASN A 40 7.97 -22.06 15.85
C ASN A 40 7.02 -23.17 15.41
N GLU A 41 5.83 -22.82 14.90
CA GLU A 41 4.87 -23.78 14.37
C GLU A 41 5.48 -24.62 13.22
N LEU A 42 6.17 -23.98 12.27
CA LEU A 42 6.85 -24.68 11.18
C LEU A 42 7.87 -25.71 11.68
N LYS A 43 8.66 -25.39 12.71
CA LYS A 43 9.69 -26.30 13.24
C LYS A 43 9.08 -27.44 14.07
N GLU A 44 8.02 -27.15 14.81
CA GLU A 44 7.45 -28.08 15.79
C GLU A 44 6.38 -29.00 15.19
N ASN A 45 5.79 -28.64 14.05
CA ASN A 45 4.79 -29.44 13.35
C ASN A 45 5.43 -30.20 12.16
N PRO A 46 5.60 -31.53 12.24
CA PRO A 46 6.21 -32.32 11.16
C PRO A 46 5.48 -32.17 9.82
N ALA A 47 4.16 -32.01 9.83
CA ALA A 47 3.38 -31.89 8.61
C ALA A 47 3.66 -30.57 7.85
N LEU A 48 4.05 -29.52 8.58
CA LEU A 48 4.47 -28.25 7.99
C LEU A 48 5.95 -28.27 7.65
N ALA A 49 6.79 -28.83 8.54
CA ALA A 49 8.23 -28.99 8.32
C ALA A 49 8.53 -29.77 7.03
N ASP A 50 7.86 -30.90 6.81
CA ASP A 50 8.04 -31.74 5.61
C ASP A 50 7.65 -31.00 4.31
N ARG A 51 6.77 -30.00 4.43
CA ARG A 51 6.27 -29.19 3.31
C ARG A 51 6.91 -27.81 3.25
N HIS A 52 7.99 -27.55 3.99
CA HIS A 52 8.60 -26.22 4.03
C HIS A 52 9.04 -25.74 2.64
N GLN A 53 9.46 -26.66 1.75
CA GLN A 53 9.87 -26.28 0.41
C GLN A 53 8.68 -25.82 -0.43
N ASP A 54 7.52 -26.47 -0.31
CA ASP A 54 6.28 -26.05 -0.98
C ASP A 54 5.90 -24.63 -0.59
N PHE A 55 6.01 -24.29 0.70
CA PHE A 55 5.70 -22.95 1.20
C PHE A 55 6.72 -21.90 0.73
N ALA A 56 8.00 -22.26 0.66
CA ALA A 56 9.04 -21.39 0.14
C ALA A 56 8.84 -21.10 -1.37
N ASP A 57 8.54 -22.14 -2.15
CA ASP A 57 8.26 -22.01 -3.59
C ASP A 57 6.94 -21.24 -3.84
N ALA A 58 6.01 -21.28 -2.89
CA ALA A 58 4.76 -20.54 -2.93
C ALA A 58 4.91 -19.04 -2.61
N ILE A 59 6.07 -18.56 -2.11
CA ILE A 59 6.24 -17.14 -1.76
C ILE A 59 5.93 -16.23 -2.96
N ASP A 60 6.51 -16.51 -4.12
CA ASP A 60 6.34 -15.70 -5.33
C ASP A 60 4.87 -15.63 -5.80
N PRO A 61 4.16 -16.75 -6.03
CA PRO A 61 2.76 -16.70 -6.42
C PRO A 61 1.86 -16.11 -5.32
N CYS A 62 2.18 -16.29 -4.03
CA CYS A 62 1.45 -15.65 -2.93
C CYS A 62 1.60 -14.13 -2.97
N VAL A 63 2.81 -13.59 -3.15
CA VAL A 63 3.04 -12.13 -3.28
C VAL A 63 2.23 -11.56 -4.45
N ILE A 64 2.23 -12.24 -5.59
CA ILE A 64 1.46 -11.85 -6.78
C ILE A 64 -0.04 -11.88 -6.47
N GLY A 65 -0.53 -12.93 -5.82
CA GLY A 65 -1.93 -13.06 -5.41
C GLY A 65 -2.37 -11.95 -4.46
N ILE A 66 -1.55 -11.56 -3.48
CA ILE A 66 -1.83 -10.43 -2.58
C ILE A 66 -1.99 -9.14 -3.40
N ARG A 67 -1.09 -8.88 -4.34
CA ARG A 67 -1.16 -7.70 -5.22
C ARG A 67 -2.46 -7.70 -6.03
N ASP A 68 -2.84 -8.85 -6.58
CA ASP A 68 -3.99 -9.01 -7.46
C ASP A 68 -5.31 -8.93 -6.70
N TYR A 69 -5.36 -9.46 -5.47
CA TYR A 69 -6.50 -9.29 -4.56
C TYR A 69 -6.84 -7.81 -4.34
N TRP A 70 -5.83 -6.98 -4.11
CA TRP A 70 -6.00 -5.55 -3.87
C TRP A 70 -6.09 -4.71 -5.15
N LEU A 71 -5.76 -5.25 -6.33
CA LEU A 71 -5.74 -4.49 -7.58
C LEU A 71 -7.11 -3.90 -7.95
N PRO A 72 -8.23 -4.65 -7.89
CA PRO A 72 -9.57 -4.09 -8.13
C PRO A 72 -10.02 -3.12 -7.02
N GLN A 73 -9.50 -3.29 -5.80
CA GLN A 73 -9.93 -2.55 -4.61
C GLN A 73 -9.19 -1.22 -4.44
N ARG A 74 -8.03 -1.07 -5.10
CA ARG A 74 -7.38 0.20 -5.32
C ARG A 74 -8.31 1.07 -6.15
N LYS A 75 -9.25 1.78 -5.49
CA LYS A 75 -9.94 2.92 -6.09
C LYS A 75 -8.86 3.72 -6.80
N ALA A 76 -8.95 3.80 -8.13
CA ALA A 76 -8.03 4.61 -8.90
C ALA A 76 -7.97 5.95 -8.20
N ALA A 77 -6.83 6.29 -7.60
CA ALA A 77 -6.66 7.56 -6.92
C ALA A 77 -7.10 8.60 -7.94
N SER A 78 -8.27 9.21 -7.72
CA SER A 78 -8.77 10.16 -8.68
C SER A 78 -7.72 11.25 -8.68
N THR A 79 -7.09 11.48 -9.83
CA THR A 79 -6.16 12.58 -9.96
C THR A 79 -6.94 13.81 -9.53
N PHE A 80 -6.51 14.47 -8.45
CA PHE A 80 -7.21 15.63 -7.93
C PHE A 80 -7.23 16.69 -9.03
N ARG A 81 -8.36 16.80 -9.74
CA ARG A 81 -8.57 17.84 -10.73
C ARG A 81 -8.90 19.09 -9.92
N ARG A 82 -7.99 20.07 -9.96
CA ARG A 82 -8.28 21.38 -9.35
C ARG A 82 -9.60 21.88 -9.92
N GLU A 83 -10.53 22.23 -9.04
CA GLU A 83 -11.78 22.89 -9.43
C GLU A 83 -11.49 24.26 -10.04
N THR A 84 -10.41 24.91 -9.58
CA THR A 84 -9.96 26.19 -10.09
C THR A 84 -8.96 26.02 -11.23
N GLU A 85 -9.10 26.91 -12.22
CA GLU A 85 -8.16 27.00 -13.32
C GLU A 85 -6.74 27.28 -12.78
N LYS A 86 -5.74 26.65 -13.42
CA LYS A 86 -4.35 26.86 -13.03
C LYS A 86 -3.95 28.29 -13.37
N VAL A 87 -3.78 29.14 -12.36
CA VAL A 87 -3.28 30.51 -12.52
C VAL A 87 -1.90 30.46 -13.19
N GLY A 88 -1.78 31.09 -14.36
CA GLY A 88 -0.53 31.22 -15.08
C GLY A 88 0.44 32.13 -14.33
N ARG A 89 1.74 31.82 -14.43
CA ARG A 89 2.81 32.56 -13.74
C ARG A 89 2.80 34.08 -14.05
N ASN A 90 2.31 34.48 -15.22
CA ASN A 90 2.24 35.88 -15.66
C ASN A 90 0.85 36.52 -15.53
N ASP A 91 -0.18 35.78 -15.12
CA ASP A 91 -1.56 36.26 -15.03
C ASP A 91 -1.74 37.23 -13.85
N PRO A 92 -2.79 38.06 -13.85
CA PRO A 92 -3.17 38.85 -12.68
C PRO A 92 -3.31 37.96 -11.44
N CYS A 93 -2.72 38.38 -10.33
CA CYS A 93 -2.74 37.61 -9.10
C CYS A 93 -4.16 37.64 -8.50
N PRO A 94 -4.73 36.47 -8.14
CA PRO A 94 -6.12 36.37 -7.65
C PRO A 94 -6.37 37.04 -6.29
N CYS A 95 -5.32 37.51 -5.60
CA CYS A 95 -5.44 38.28 -4.35
C CYS A 95 -5.84 39.75 -4.55
N GLY A 96 -6.08 40.20 -5.79
CA GLY A 96 -6.52 41.57 -6.09
C GLY A 96 -5.40 42.62 -6.06
N SER A 97 -4.12 42.21 -5.95
CA SER A 97 -2.99 43.15 -5.85
C SER A 97 -2.66 43.90 -7.15
N GLY A 98 -3.26 43.54 -8.28
CA GLY A 98 -2.92 44.06 -9.61
C GLY A 98 -1.56 43.58 -10.15
N LYS A 99 -0.80 42.78 -9.39
CA LYS A 99 0.52 42.27 -9.79
C LYS A 99 0.39 40.94 -10.55
N LYS A 100 1.40 40.59 -11.35
CA LYS A 100 1.52 39.23 -11.93
C LYS A 100 1.70 38.19 -10.82
N TYR A 101 1.10 37.01 -10.94
CA TYR A 101 1.14 35.95 -9.93
C TYR A 101 2.57 35.66 -9.42
N LYS A 102 3.57 35.54 -10.32
CA LYS A 102 4.99 35.30 -9.97
C LYS A 102 5.67 36.40 -9.15
N LYS A 103 5.09 37.60 -9.12
CA LYS A 103 5.58 38.77 -8.37
C LYS A 103 4.69 39.07 -7.16
N CYS A 104 3.78 38.15 -6.80
CA CYS A 104 2.88 38.24 -5.66
C CYS A 104 2.74 36.88 -4.98
N CYS A 105 1.56 36.25 -4.96
CA CYS A 105 1.35 34.98 -4.24
C CYS A 105 2.21 33.81 -4.76
N GLY A 106 2.73 33.89 -5.99
CA GLY A 106 3.64 32.92 -6.58
C GLY A 106 5.12 33.32 -6.51
N SER A 107 5.50 34.35 -5.75
CA SER A 107 6.91 34.70 -5.54
C SER A 107 7.51 33.80 -4.45
N GLY A 108 8.46 32.94 -4.82
CA GLY A 108 9.22 32.11 -3.86
C GLY A 108 10.24 32.88 -3.02
N GLU A 109 10.14 34.21 -2.92
CA GLU A 109 11.20 35.08 -2.37
C GLU A 109 11.22 35.15 -0.83
N LYS A 110 10.59 34.17 -0.17
CA LYS A 110 10.88 33.78 1.22
C LYS A 110 10.76 32.27 1.39
N LEU A 111 11.55 31.52 0.62
CA LEU A 111 12.06 30.24 1.10
C LEU A 111 13.48 30.54 1.62
N HIS A 112 13.56 30.79 2.92
CA HIS A 112 14.78 30.74 3.70
C HIS A 112 14.56 29.70 4.79
#